data_AF-A0A022PEC5-F1
#
_entry.id   AF-A0A022PEC5-F1
#
_cell.length_a   1.000
_cell.length_b   1.000
_cell.length_c   1.000
_cell.angle_alpha   90.00
_cell.angle_beta   90.00
_cell.angle_gamma   90.00
#
_symmetry.space_group_name_H-M   'P 1'
#
loop_
_entity.id
_entity.type
_entity.pdbx_description
1 polymer ?
#
loop_
_entity_poly.entity_id
_entity_poly.type
_entity_poly.pdbx_seq_one_letter_code
_entity_poly.pdbx_strand_id
1 'polypeptide(L)'
;MPPKDLNKIKGISEFVDSWAISLEIFNPKLFDQICPGKSQDYGRNNLLEAYLAAVSELGEGNVYVGFVAGLEPLNDLVQGMEFFSKNGIVPAVAIFHPDHGSEYQNHPRPIFEDIYKTYVEMHKLYQKYGFKPFIIGSGRNSLDTEAYYGEKRND
;
A
#
# COMPACT_ATOMS: atom_id res chain seq x y z
N MET A 1 -12.50 1.01 6.71
CA MET A 1 -12.40 -0.44 6.47
C MET A 1 -13.41 -0.82 5.40
N PRO A 2 -13.10 -1.80 4.53
CA PRO A 2 -14.07 -2.32 3.55
C PRO A 2 -15.32 -2.91 4.25
N PRO A 3 -16.44 -3.11 3.53
CA PRO A 3 -17.60 -3.77 4.11
C PRO A 3 -17.32 -5.26 4.37
N LYS A 4 -17.77 -5.78 5.53
CA LYS A 4 -17.65 -7.22 5.86
C LYS A 4 -18.43 -8.14 4.90
N ASP A 5 -19.54 -7.65 4.37
CA ASP A 5 -20.29 -8.32 3.31
C ASP A 5 -19.77 -7.82 1.95
N LEU A 6 -18.98 -8.66 1.29
CA LEU A 6 -18.34 -8.32 0.01
C LEU A 6 -19.34 -8.09 -1.12
N ASN A 7 -20.59 -8.54 -1.00
CA ASN A 7 -21.63 -8.23 -1.99
C ASN A 7 -21.90 -6.72 -2.09
N LYS A 8 -21.57 -5.95 -1.05
CA LYS A 8 -21.68 -4.49 -1.05
C LYS A 8 -20.61 -3.79 -1.90
N ILE A 9 -19.59 -4.51 -2.36
CA ILE A 9 -18.58 -4.01 -3.30
C ILE A 9 -19.08 -4.16 -4.75
N LYS A 10 -20.07 -5.03 -5.00
CA LYS A 10 -20.63 -5.25 -6.33
C LYS A 10 -21.22 -3.95 -6.90
N GLY A 11 -20.85 -3.60 -8.12
CA GLY A 11 -21.29 -2.38 -8.79
C GLY A 11 -20.62 -1.10 -8.28
N ILE A 12 -19.56 -1.19 -7.45
CA ILE A 12 -18.83 -0.01 -6.96
C ILE A 12 -18.26 0.84 -8.11
N SER A 13 -17.98 0.22 -9.26
CA SER A 13 -17.51 0.88 -10.49
C SER A 13 -18.54 1.82 -11.12
N GLU A 14 -19.83 1.74 -10.75
CA GLU A 14 -20.84 2.71 -11.15
C GLU A 14 -20.70 4.05 -10.40
N PHE A 15 -19.93 4.08 -9.29
CA PHE A 15 -19.83 5.23 -8.39
C PHE A 15 -18.43 5.83 -8.30
N VAL A 16 -17.38 5.02 -8.48
CA VAL A 16 -15.98 5.45 -8.39
C VAL A 16 -15.12 4.76 -9.45
N ASP A 17 -14.12 5.47 -9.96
CA ASP A 17 -13.15 4.91 -10.91
C ASP A 17 -12.05 4.09 -10.22
N SER A 18 -11.80 4.36 -8.94
CA SER A 18 -10.71 3.73 -8.18
C SER A 18 -10.99 3.72 -6.69
N TRP A 19 -10.30 2.83 -5.97
CA TRP A 19 -10.43 2.69 -4.53
C TRP A 19 -9.09 2.44 -3.83
N ALA A 20 -8.79 3.22 -2.79
CA ALA A 20 -7.60 3.06 -1.97
C ALA A 20 -7.97 2.58 -0.55
N ILE A 21 -7.28 1.53 -0.10
CA ILE A 21 -7.41 0.99 1.26
C ILE A 21 -6.00 0.76 1.79
N SER A 22 -5.70 1.18 3.02
CA SER A 22 -4.40 0.91 3.63
C SER A 22 -4.41 -0.42 4.39
N LEU A 23 -3.44 -1.29 4.09
CA LEU A 23 -3.09 -2.45 4.89
C LEU A 23 -2.13 -2.07 6.03
N GLU A 24 -1.32 -1.03 5.82
CA GLU A 24 -0.19 -0.57 6.65
C GLU A 24 0.99 -1.57 6.66
N ILE A 25 0.77 -2.79 7.14
CA ILE A 25 1.80 -3.79 7.44
C ILE A 25 1.47 -5.11 6.76
N PHE A 26 2.39 -5.65 5.96
CA PHE A 26 2.17 -6.92 5.27
C PHE A 26 2.42 -8.13 6.18
N ASN A 27 3.48 -8.11 6.99
CA ASN A 27 3.86 -9.21 7.87
C ASN A 27 2.72 -9.51 8.84
N PRO A 28 2.16 -10.74 8.85
CA PRO A 28 0.96 -11.06 9.62
C PRO A 28 1.15 -10.89 11.13
N LYS A 29 2.34 -11.20 11.66
CA LYS A 29 2.61 -11.05 13.10
C LYS A 29 2.71 -9.58 13.50
N LEU A 30 3.38 -8.77 12.68
CA LEU A 30 3.49 -7.33 12.94
C LEU A 30 2.16 -6.62 12.68
N PHE A 31 1.36 -7.07 11.73
CA PHE A 31 0.01 -6.55 11.50
C PHE A 31 -0.87 -6.68 12.74
N ASP A 32 -0.83 -7.84 13.43
CA ASP A 32 -1.59 -8.04 14.66
C ASP A 32 -1.12 -7.12 15.81
N GLN A 33 0.18 -6.82 15.85
CA GLN A 33 0.78 -5.98 16.90
C GLN A 33 0.59 -4.48 16.65
N ILE A 34 0.83 -4.04 15.42
CA ILE A 34 0.87 -2.62 15.01
C ILE A 34 -0.53 -2.13 14.63
N CYS A 35 -1.38 -3.01 14.10
CA CYS A 35 -2.74 -2.69 13.66
C CYS A 35 -3.80 -3.51 14.41
N PRO A 36 -3.79 -3.53 15.76
CA PRO A 36 -4.64 -4.43 16.54
C PRO A 36 -6.13 -4.21 16.26
N GLY A 37 -6.57 -2.96 16.05
CA GLY A 37 -7.96 -2.68 15.67
C GLY A 37 -8.35 -3.30 14.32
N LYS A 38 -7.49 -3.20 13.29
CA LYS A 38 -7.78 -3.83 11.99
C LYS A 38 -7.74 -5.35 12.08
N SER A 39 -6.81 -5.90 12.85
CA SER A 39 -6.70 -7.35 13.04
C SER A 39 -7.90 -7.92 13.79
N GLN A 40 -8.28 -7.33 14.92
CA GLN A 40 -9.34 -7.84 15.80
C GLN A 40 -10.75 -7.56 15.25
N ASP A 41 -11.00 -6.35 14.74
CA ASP A 41 -12.36 -5.96 14.33
C ASP A 41 -12.72 -6.45 12.92
N TYR A 42 -11.73 -6.56 12.04
CA TYR A 42 -11.94 -6.86 10.63
C TYR A 42 -11.22 -8.13 10.18
N GLY A 43 -9.96 -8.33 10.55
CA GLY A 43 -9.16 -9.49 10.20
C GLY A 43 -8.38 -9.33 8.88
N ARG A 44 -7.13 -9.83 8.88
CA ARG A 44 -6.23 -9.73 7.73
C ARG A 44 -6.76 -10.44 6.48
N ASN A 45 -7.33 -11.64 6.63
CA ASN A 45 -7.87 -12.40 5.50
C ASN A 45 -9.05 -11.69 4.84
N ASN A 46 -9.96 -11.11 5.63
CA ASN A 46 -11.08 -10.33 5.10
C ASN A 46 -10.60 -9.08 4.34
N LEU A 47 -9.46 -8.49 4.73
CA LEU A 47 -8.85 -7.38 3.98
C LEU A 47 -8.38 -7.88 2.61
N LEU A 48 -7.63 -8.99 2.58
CA LEU A 48 -7.16 -9.59 1.33
C LEU A 48 -8.32 -9.92 0.39
N GLU A 49 -9.37 -10.56 0.89
CA GLU A 49 -10.56 -10.88 0.10
C GLU A 49 -11.26 -9.61 -0.43
N ALA A 50 -11.34 -8.56 0.38
CA ALA A 50 -11.93 -7.28 -0.05
C ALA A 50 -11.14 -6.61 -1.18
N TYR A 51 -9.81 -6.70 -1.17
CA TYR A 51 -9.01 -6.20 -2.30
C TYR A 51 -9.29 -6.99 -3.58
N LEU A 52 -9.34 -8.32 -3.50
CA LEU A 52 -9.62 -9.15 -4.68
C LEU A 52 -11.03 -8.89 -5.23
N ALA A 53 -12.02 -8.74 -4.36
CA ALA A 53 -13.37 -8.35 -4.75
C ALA A 53 -13.38 -6.96 -5.42
N ALA A 54 -12.66 -5.98 -4.87
CA ALA A 54 -12.55 -4.66 -5.46
C ALA A 54 -11.91 -4.69 -6.86
N VAL A 55 -10.84 -5.47 -7.05
CA VAL A 55 -10.19 -5.61 -8.36
C VAL A 55 -11.13 -6.24 -9.38
N SER A 56 -11.92 -7.24 -8.99
CA SER A 56 -12.88 -7.84 -9.91
C SER A 56 -13.95 -6.87 -10.43
N GLU A 57 -14.25 -5.81 -9.67
CA GLU A 57 -15.26 -4.81 -10.03
C GLU A 57 -14.66 -3.57 -10.71
N LEU A 58 -13.49 -3.11 -10.27
CA LEU A 58 -12.83 -1.88 -10.74
C LEU A 58 -11.77 -2.14 -11.83
N GLY A 59 -11.32 -3.38 -11.99
CA GLY A 59 -10.23 -3.75 -12.88
C GLY A 59 -8.84 -3.54 -12.29
N GLU A 60 -7.84 -4.15 -12.94
CA GLU A 60 -6.44 -4.03 -12.57
C GLU A 60 -5.94 -2.59 -12.71
N GLY A 61 -5.10 -2.14 -11.77
CA GLY A 61 -4.54 -0.79 -11.74
C GLY A 61 -5.45 0.27 -11.11
N ASN A 62 -6.68 -0.08 -10.71
CA ASN A 62 -7.67 0.85 -10.13
C ASN A 62 -7.92 0.64 -8.63
N VAL A 63 -7.27 -0.36 -8.02
CA VAL A 63 -7.33 -0.59 -6.57
C VAL A 63 -5.94 -0.38 -5.98
N TYR A 64 -5.86 0.37 -4.88
CA TYR A 64 -4.61 0.78 -4.25
C TYR A 64 -4.48 0.21 -2.84
N VAL A 65 -3.32 -0.37 -2.53
CA VAL A 65 -2.96 -0.83 -1.19
C VAL A 65 -1.95 0.11 -0.57
N GLY A 66 -2.30 0.72 0.56
CA GLY A 66 -1.41 1.56 1.36
C GLY A 66 -0.51 0.74 2.29
N PHE A 67 0.79 0.99 2.25
CA PHE A 67 1.80 0.46 3.18
C PHE A 67 2.55 1.56 3.93
N VAL A 68 3.15 1.20 5.06
CA VAL A 68 4.05 2.06 5.83
C VAL A 68 5.45 1.45 5.89
N ALA A 69 6.39 2.02 5.12
CA ALA A 69 7.78 1.60 5.14
C ALA A 69 8.48 2.06 6.43
N GLY A 70 9.14 1.14 7.14
CA GLY A 70 9.86 1.44 8.39
C GLY A 70 9.30 0.79 9.64
N LEU A 71 8.09 0.24 9.57
CA LEU A 71 7.43 -0.45 10.66
C LEU A 71 7.49 -1.97 10.54
N GLU A 72 7.96 -2.49 9.40
CA GLU A 72 8.26 -3.89 9.17
C GLU A 72 9.59 -4.05 8.41
N PRO A 73 10.22 -5.25 8.44
CA PRO A 73 11.40 -5.52 7.63
C PRO A 73 11.15 -5.21 6.16
N LEU A 74 12.12 -4.56 5.50
CA LEU A 74 12.02 -4.20 4.07
C LEU A 74 11.63 -5.38 3.17
N ASN A 75 12.18 -6.57 3.44
CA ASN A 75 11.85 -7.77 2.67
C ASN A 75 10.37 -8.16 2.77
N ASP A 76 9.72 -7.92 3.91
CA ASP A 76 8.29 -8.21 4.08
C ASP A 76 7.45 -7.18 3.32
N LEU A 77 7.81 -5.90 3.38
CA LEU A 77 7.18 -4.85 2.57
C LEU A 77 7.28 -5.16 1.07
N VAL A 78 8.46 -5.54 0.57
CA VAL A 78 8.67 -5.88 -0.85
C VAL A 78 7.83 -7.10 -1.25
N GLN A 79 7.79 -8.15 -0.42
CA GLN A 79 6.91 -9.29 -0.66
C GLN A 79 5.43 -8.88 -0.71
N GLY A 80 5.01 -7.95 0.15
CA GLY A 80 3.67 -7.37 0.12
C GLY A 80 3.39 -6.67 -1.19
N MET A 81 4.23 -5.72 -1.58
CA MET A 81 4.09 -5.01 -2.85
C MET A 81 4.00 -5.97 -4.04
N GLU A 82 4.85 -6.99 -4.10
CA GLU A 82 4.82 -8.01 -5.15
C GLU A 82 3.53 -8.83 -5.14
N PHE A 83 3.07 -9.26 -3.96
CA PHE A 83 1.84 -10.04 -3.81
C PHE A 83 0.65 -9.27 -4.37
N PHE A 84 0.49 -8.01 -3.97
CA PHE A 84 -0.62 -7.17 -4.40
C PHE A 84 -0.51 -6.79 -5.89
N SER A 85 0.69 -6.45 -6.37
CA SER A 85 0.92 -6.13 -7.78
C SER A 85 0.58 -7.29 -8.71
N LYS A 86 0.91 -8.53 -8.33
CA LYS A 86 0.55 -9.75 -9.09
C LYS A 86 -0.96 -9.95 -9.22
N ASN A 87 -1.75 -9.35 -8.34
CA ASN A 87 -3.22 -9.39 -8.35
C ASN A 87 -3.84 -8.09 -8.90
N GLY A 88 -3.07 -7.28 -9.64
CA GLY A 88 -3.56 -6.06 -10.26
C GLY A 88 -3.79 -4.89 -9.29
N ILE A 89 -3.28 -4.96 -8.06
CA ILE A 89 -3.47 -3.94 -7.02
C ILE A 89 -2.21 -3.09 -6.95
N VAL A 90 -2.38 -1.78 -7.03
CA VAL A 90 -1.30 -0.80 -7.07
C VAL A 90 -0.75 -0.59 -5.66
N PRO A 91 0.54 -0.87 -5.40
CA PRO A 91 1.14 -0.51 -4.12
C PRO A 91 1.28 1.01 -4.04
N ALA A 92 0.93 1.56 -2.88
CA ALA A 92 1.20 2.93 -2.48
C ALA A 92 1.93 2.92 -1.15
N VAL A 93 3.10 3.56 -1.06
CA VAL A 93 4.00 3.37 0.09
C VAL A 93 4.34 4.71 0.73
N ALA A 94 3.87 4.90 1.96
CA ALA A 94 4.25 6.01 2.80
C ALA A 94 5.49 5.66 3.65
N ILE A 95 6.45 6.58 3.76
CA ILE A 95 7.58 6.46 4.67
C ILE A 95 7.15 6.81 6.09
N PHE A 96 7.47 5.94 7.04
CA PHE A 96 7.16 6.14 8.44
C PHE A 96 7.72 7.47 8.98
N HIS A 97 6.85 8.23 9.64
CA HIS A 97 7.17 9.46 10.34
C HIS A 97 6.75 9.31 11.81
N PRO A 98 7.67 9.42 12.78
CA PRO A 98 7.32 9.38 14.19
C PRO A 98 6.62 10.68 14.60
N ASP A 99 5.30 10.65 14.64
CA ASP A 99 4.48 11.78 15.05
C ASP A 99 4.43 11.90 16.57
N HIS A 100 4.59 13.12 17.09
CA HIS A 100 4.55 13.41 18.52
C HIS A 100 3.21 12.97 19.14
N GLY A 101 3.26 12.24 20.27
CA GLY A 101 2.08 11.73 20.95
C GLY A 101 1.51 10.42 20.39
N SER A 102 2.06 9.90 19.29
CA SER A 102 1.74 8.54 18.83
C SER A 102 2.46 7.48 19.68
N GLU A 103 1.95 6.25 19.66
CA GLU A 103 2.60 5.09 20.31
C GLU A 103 4.04 4.89 19.81
N TYR A 104 4.28 5.16 18.52
CA TYR A 104 5.58 5.02 17.85
C TYR A 104 6.37 6.33 17.76
N GLN A 105 6.08 7.34 18.59
CA GLN A 105 6.77 8.64 18.54
C GLN A 105 8.30 8.56 18.74
N ASN A 106 8.79 7.51 19.40
CA ASN A 106 10.22 7.28 19.62
C ASN A 106 10.82 6.23 18.68
N HIS A 107 10.02 5.67 17.75
CA HIS A 107 10.51 4.72 16.77
C HIS A 107 11.38 5.45 15.74
N PRO A 108 12.56 4.89 15.38
CA PRO A 108 13.44 5.53 14.41
C PRO A 108 12.79 5.62 13.03
N ARG A 109 13.13 6.68 12.29
CA ARG A 109 12.79 6.77 10.87
C ARG A 109 13.61 5.75 10.08
N PRO A 110 13.10 5.25 8.93
CA PRO A 110 13.89 4.46 8.00
C PRO A 110 15.16 5.19 7.59
N ILE A 111 16.25 4.45 7.45
CA ILE A 111 17.48 4.99 6.86
C ILE A 111 17.30 5.19 5.36
N PHE A 112 18.09 6.10 4.78
CA PHE A 112 18.04 6.42 3.36
C PHE A 112 18.13 5.18 2.45
N GLU A 113 19.01 4.24 2.80
CA GLU A 113 19.20 3.01 2.02
C GLU A 113 17.92 2.17 1.88
N ASP A 114 17.12 2.07 2.95
CA ASP A 114 15.86 1.31 2.92
C ASP A 114 14.77 2.08 2.16
N ILE A 115 14.75 3.41 2.28
CA ILE A 115 13.85 4.27 1.48
C ILE A 115 14.17 4.12 0.00
N TYR A 116 15.46 4.19 -0.37
CA TYR A 116 15.91 4.07 -1.75
C TYR A 116 15.58 2.69 -2.33
N LYS A 117 15.83 1.61 -1.58
CA LYS A 117 15.46 0.26 -2.01
C LYS A 117 13.94 0.10 -2.17
N THR A 118 13.15 0.65 -1.25
CA THR A 118 11.68 0.66 -1.36
C THR A 118 11.25 1.31 -2.67
N TYR A 119 11.80 2.48 -2.98
CA TYR A 119 11.57 3.17 -4.24
C TYR A 119 11.95 2.32 -5.46
N VAL A 120 13.15 1.71 -5.47
CA VAL A 120 13.62 0.89 -6.60
C VAL A 120 12.70 -0.30 -6.87
N GLU A 121 12.30 -1.03 -5.82
CA GLU A 121 11.40 -2.18 -6.00
C GLU A 121 10.00 -1.75 -6.42
N MET A 122 9.48 -0.66 -5.85
CA MET A 122 8.21 -0.09 -6.25
C MET A 122 8.22 0.39 -7.71
N HIS A 123 9.29 1.06 -8.15
CA HIS A 123 9.46 1.50 -9.54
C HIS A 123 9.44 0.32 -10.52
N LYS A 124 10.16 -0.78 -10.22
CA LYS A 124 10.13 -1.99 -11.06
C LYS A 124 8.72 -2.53 -11.22
N LEU A 125 7.92 -2.54 -10.16
CA LEU A 125 6.53 -3.00 -10.20
C LEU A 125 5.66 -2.06 -11.04
N TYR A 126 5.82 -0.74 -10.87
CA TYR A 126 5.09 0.24 -11.67
C TYR A 126 5.39 0.10 -13.16
N GLN A 127 6.66 -0.09 -13.54
CA GLN A 127 7.05 -0.35 -14.93
C GLN A 127 6.48 -1.68 -15.46
N LYS A 128 6.59 -2.74 -14.66
CA LYS A 128 6.17 -4.08 -15.07
C LYS A 128 4.66 -4.18 -15.32
N TYR A 129 3.85 -3.56 -14.47
CA TYR A 129 2.39 -3.66 -14.51
C TYR A 129 1.70 -2.43 -15.11
N GLY A 130 2.46 -1.41 -15.52
CA GLY A 130 1.90 -0.17 -16.09
C GLY A 130 1.09 0.66 -15.10
N PHE A 131 1.41 0.57 -13.80
CA PHE A 131 0.68 1.26 -12.76
C PHE A 131 0.90 2.77 -12.77
N LYS A 132 -0.08 3.49 -12.23
CA LYS A 132 -0.07 4.94 -12.06
C LYS A 132 -0.31 5.27 -10.59
N PRO A 133 0.22 6.39 -10.06
CA PRO A 133 -0.06 6.84 -8.70
C PRO A 133 -1.54 7.18 -8.52
N PHE A 134 -2.06 6.96 -7.31
CA PHE A 134 -3.42 7.39 -6.96
C PHE A 134 -3.56 8.92 -7.05
N ILE A 135 -2.56 9.65 -6.54
CA ILE A 135 -2.46 11.10 -6.66
C ILE A 135 -1.02 11.45 -7.04
N ILE A 136 -0.86 12.16 -8.15
CA ILE A 136 0.45 12.62 -8.62
C ILE A 136 0.88 13.85 -7.83
N GLY A 137 2.11 13.82 -7.28
CA GLY A 137 2.78 14.98 -6.66
C GLY A 137 2.22 15.43 -5.31
N SER A 138 1.33 14.64 -4.67
CA SER A 138 0.62 15.07 -3.45
C SER A 138 0.54 13.98 -2.36
N GLY A 139 1.31 12.91 -2.45
CA GLY A 139 1.39 11.90 -1.39
C GLY A 139 2.18 12.45 -0.19
N ARG A 140 1.56 12.57 0.99
CA ARG A 140 2.29 12.92 2.23
C ARG A 140 3.28 11.80 2.56
N ASN A 141 4.57 12.07 2.37
CA ASN A 141 5.68 11.12 2.54
C ASN A 141 5.53 9.84 1.68
N SER A 142 4.80 9.90 0.56
CA SER A 142 4.59 8.74 -0.30
C SER A 142 5.62 8.67 -1.43
N LEU A 143 5.99 7.47 -1.86
CA LEU A 143 6.96 7.24 -2.95
C LEU A 143 6.31 7.00 -4.31
N ASP A 144 4.97 7.03 -4.40
CA ASP A 144 4.22 6.62 -5.60
C ASP A 144 4.59 7.43 -6.84
N THR A 145 4.73 8.75 -6.67
CA THR A 145 4.99 9.67 -7.78
C THR A 145 6.41 9.49 -8.30
N GLU A 146 7.38 9.37 -7.40
CA GLU A 146 8.77 9.07 -7.68
C GLU A 146 8.88 7.73 -8.38
N ALA A 147 8.25 6.67 -7.85
CA ALA A 147 8.23 5.35 -8.44
C ALA A 147 7.62 5.35 -9.85
N TYR A 148 6.58 6.16 -10.09
CA TYR A 148 5.98 6.30 -11.42
C TYR A 148 6.90 7.00 -12.43
N TYR A 149 7.50 8.13 -12.05
CA TYR A 149 8.37 8.88 -12.95
C TYR A 149 9.75 8.21 -13.15
N GLY A 150 10.20 7.42 -12.17
CA GLY A 150 11.55 6.89 -12.11
C GLY A 150 12.60 7.97 -11.86
N GLU A 151 13.87 7.59 -11.93
CA GLU A 151 14.98 8.54 -11.95
C GLU A 151 14.93 9.26 -13.30
N LYS A 152 14.17 10.35 -13.42
CA LYS A 152 14.49 11.36 -14.44
C LYS A 152 15.80 12.01 -14.03
N ARG A 153 16.91 11.35 -14.36
CA ARG A 153 18.18 12.06 -14.52
C ARG A 153 17.92 13.04 -15.65
N ASN A 154 17.95 14.33 -15.35
CA ASN A 154 18.07 15.33 -16.39
C ASN A 154 19.42 15.04 -17.07
N ASP A 155 19.38 14.34 -18.19
CA ASP A 155 20.42 14.32 -19.20
C ASP A 155 20.61 15.72 -19.81
#